data_AF-A0A242N4T5-F1
#
_entry.id   AF-A0A242N4T5-F1
#
_cell.length_a   1.000
_cell.length_b   1.000
_cell.length_c   1.000
_cell.angle_alpha   90.00
_cell.angle_beta   90.00
_cell.angle_gamma   90.00
#
_symmetry.space_group_name_H-M   'P 1'
#
loop_
_entity.id
_entity.type
_entity.pdbx_description
1 polymer ?
#
loop_
_entity_poly.entity_id
_entity_poly.type
_entity_poly.pdbx_seq_one_letter_code
_entity_poly.pdbx_strand_id
1 'polypeptide(L)'
;MRAKIECVEDPQFTKDYFDPEKRSIANALTVEFNDGSTFDELVVEYPIGHKRRREDGIPLLVEKFRTNLARRFPAKQQEAIIAASLDQATLEAMPVNEYVDLYVI
;
A
#
# COMPACT_ATOMS: atom_id res chain seq x y z
N MET A 1 -4.87 -16.04 20.76
CA MET A 1 -5.37 -16.07 19.37
C MET A 1 -4.46 -16.86 18.45
N ARG A 2 -3.15 -16.54 18.32
CA ARG A 2 -2.21 -17.26 17.44
C ARG A 2 -2.22 -18.79 17.55
N ALA A 3 -2.35 -19.34 18.75
CA ALA A 3 -2.41 -20.80 18.97
C ALA A 3 -3.65 -21.50 18.37
N LYS A 4 -4.61 -20.74 17.82
CA LYS A 4 -5.82 -21.24 17.16
C LYS A 4 -5.78 -21.06 15.63
N ILE A 5 -4.65 -20.63 15.07
CA ILE A 5 -4.50 -20.37 13.64
C ILE A 5 -3.86 -21.60 13.01
N GLU A 6 -4.54 -22.17 12.03
CA GLU A 6 -3.98 -23.14 11.09
C GLU A 6 -3.70 -22.43 9.76
N CYS A 7 -2.48 -22.56 9.26
CA CYS A 7 -2.08 -22.00 7.98
C CYS A 7 -1.93 -23.14 6.98
N VAL A 8 -2.74 -23.14 5.94
CA VAL A 8 -2.74 -24.14 4.88
C VAL A 8 -2.31 -23.54 3.56
N GLU A 9 -1.70 -24.34 2.70
CA GLU A 9 -1.38 -23.93 1.33
C GLU A 9 -2.60 -24.14 0.42
N ASP A 10 -2.90 -23.13 -0.39
CA ASP A 10 -3.72 -23.28 -1.59
C ASP A 10 -2.79 -23.32 -2.82
N PRO A 11 -2.69 -24.46 -3.54
CA PRO A 11 -1.83 -24.58 -4.72
C PRO A 11 -2.15 -23.58 -5.83
N GLN A 12 -3.40 -23.11 -5.93
CA GLN A 12 -3.79 -22.10 -6.90
C GLN A 12 -3.24 -20.72 -6.53
N PHE A 13 -3.22 -20.37 -5.23
CA PHE A 13 -2.56 -19.14 -4.77
C PHE A 13 -1.06 -19.17 -5.05
N THR A 14 -0.40 -20.31 -4.80
CA THR A 14 1.03 -20.50 -5.13
C THR A 14 1.28 -20.36 -6.63
N LYS A 15 0.42 -20.97 -7.47
CA LYS A 15 0.54 -20.85 -8.93
C LYS A 15 0.39 -19.40 -9.41
N ASP A 16 -0.61 -18.69 -8.90
CA ASP A 16 -0.89 -17.29 -9.30
C ASP A 16 0.14 -16.28 -8.78
N TYR A 17 0.86 -16.63 -7.71
CA TYR A 17 2.03 -15.89 -7.25
C TYR A 17 3.16 -15.89 -8.31
N PHE A 18 3.41 -17.03 -8.95
CA PHE A 18 4.47 -17.17 -9.97
C PHE A 18 4.04 -16.77 -11.38
N ASP A 19 2.73 -16.68 -11.65
CA ASP A 19 2.21 -16.19 -12.94
C ASP A 19 2.63 -14.71 -13.15
N PRO A 20 3.46 -14.41 -14.18
CA PRO A 20 3.92 -13.05 -14.45
C PRO A 20 2.78 -12.05 -14.73
N GLU A 21 1.65 -12.52 -15.24
CA GLU A 21 0.48 -11.69 -15.55
C GLU A 21 -0.30 -11.33 -14.29
N LYS A 22 -0.30 -12.21 -13.28
CA LYS A 22 -1.00 -12.00 -12.01
C LYS A 22 -0.09 -11.41 -10.94
N ARG A 23 0.92 -12.17 -10.51
CA ARG A 23 1.77 -11.91 -9.33
C ARG A 23 0.94 -11.63 -8.08
N SER A 24 -0.09 -12.44 -7.85
CA SER A 24 -0.96 -12.26 -6.68
C SER A 24 -0.19 -12.53 -5.38
N ILE A 25 -0.67 -11.96 -4.28
CA ILE A 25 -0.18 -12.26 -2.93
C ILE A 25 -1.41 -12.60 -2.10
N ALA A 26 -2.11 -13.63 -2.56
CA ALA A 26 -3.42 -13.99 -2.06
C ALA A 26 -3.35 -14.58 -0.65
N ASN A 27 -4.30 -14.18 0.21
CA ASN A 27 -4.61 -14.87 1.44
C ASN A 27 -6.13 -14.96 1.58
N ALA A 28 -6.59 -16.04 2.22
CA ALA A 28 -7.96 -16.23 2.64
C ALA A 28 -8.00 -16.37 4.16
N LEU A 29 -9.07 -15.87 4.79
CA LEU A 29 -9.29 -16.04 6.23
C LEU A 29 -10.72 -16.49 6.48
N THR A 30 -10.84 -17.63 7.16
CA THR A 30 -12.09 -18.16 7.71
C THR A 30 -12.00 -18.16 9.23
N VAL A 31 -13.08 -17.79 9.91
CA VAL A 31 -13.17 -17.80 11.37
C VAL A 31 -14.33 -18.69 11.79
N GLU A 32 -14.02 -19.74 12.53
CA GLU A 32 -14.99 -20.67 13.13
C GLU A 32 -15.15 -20.38 14.62
N PHE A 33 -16.38 -20.33 15.10
CA PHE A 33 -16.73 -20.05 16.48
C PHE A 33 -16.97 -21.33 17.28
N ASN A 34 -16.86 -21.23 18.61
CA ASN A 34 -17.06 -22.38 19.51
C ASN A 34 -18.51 -22.92 19.48
N ASP A 35 -19.47 -22.15 18.98
CA ASP A 35 -20.86 -22.57 18.81
C ASP A 35 -21.12 -23.29 17.47
N GLY A 36 -20.07 -23.46 16.66
CA GLY A 36 -20.12 -24.10 15.35
C GLY A 36 -20.53 -23.18 14.20
N SER A 37 -20.82 -21.90 14.47
CA SER A 37 -21.03 -20.92 13.41
C SER A 37 -19.71 -20.48 12.76
N THR A 38 -19.77 -20.03 11.51
CA THR A 38 -18.60 -19.60 10.74
C THR A 38 -18.88 -18.28 10.03
N PHE A 39 -17.87 -17.42 9.90
CA PHE A 39 -17.94 -16.34 8.92
C PHE A 39 -17.65 -16.86 7.51
N ASP A 40 -18.19 -16.17 6.51
CA ASP A 40 -17.80 -16.38 5.12
C ASP A 40 -16.29 -16.17 4.98
N GLU A 41 -15.67 -17.02 4.18
CA GLU A 41 -14.25 -16.90 3.87
C GLU A 41 -13.99 -15.58 3.13
N LEU A 42 -13.10 -14.76 3.67
CA LEU A 42 -12.68 -13.53 3.01
C LEU A 42 -11.36 -13.75 2.29
N VAL A 43 -11.38 -13.68 0.96
CA VAL A 43 -10.20 -13.75 0.11
C VAL A 43 -9.75 -12.34 -0.30
N VAL A 44 -8.47 -12.04 -0.09
CA VAL A 44 -7.82 -10.84 -0.62
C VAL A 44 -6.69 -11.28 -1.53
N GLU A 45 -6.93 -11.24 -2.84
CA GLU A 45 -5.96 -11.72 -3.84
C GLU A 45 -4.80 -10.73 -4.08
N TYR A 46 -5.11 -9.44 -4.08
CA TYR A 46 -4.13 -8.37 -4.34
C TYR A 46 -4.06 -7.41 -3.15
N PRO A 47 -2.88 -7.26 -2.51
CA PRO A 47 -2.72 -6.28 -1.45
C PRO A 47 -2.85 -4.87 -2.01
N ILE A 48 -3.16 -3.90 -1.14
CA ILE A 48 -3.42 -2.51 -1.53
C ILE A 48 -2.25 -1.85 -2.29
N GLY A 49 -1.02 -2.29 -2.05
CA GLY A 49 0.18 -1.81 -2.75
C GLY A 49 0.40 -2.41 -4.14
N HIS A 50 -0.42 -3.36 -4.58
CA HIS A 50 -0.26 -4.06 -5.85
C HIS A 50 -0.64 -3.20 -7.07
N LYS A 51 -0.08 -3.48 -8.27
CA LYS A 51 -0.35 -2.71 -9.51
C LYS A 51 -1.83 -2.67 -9.89
N ARG A 52 -2.55 -3.76 -9.60
CA ARG A 52 -3.99 -3.91 -9.89
C ARG A 52 -4.89 -3.08 -8.98
N ARG A 53 -4.35 -2.49 -7.90
CA ARG A 53 -5.09 -1.69 -6.93
C ARG A 53 -4.57 -0.26 -6.83
N ARG A 54 -3.99 0.28 -7.91
CA ARG A 54 -3.42 1.63 -7.91
C ARG A 54 -4.48 2.71 -7.66
N GLU A 55 -5.69 2.55 -8.18
CA GLU A 55 -6.80 3.48 -7.93
C GLU A 55 -7.14 3.58 -6.44
N ASP A 56 -7.21 2.45 -5.74
CA ASP A 56 -7.42 2.42 -4.28
C ASP A 56 -6.18 2.85 -3.48
N GLY A 57 -4.99 2.47 -3.97
CA GLY A 57 -3.74 2.55 -3.22
C GLY A 57 -3.03 3.90 -3.30
N ILE A 58 -3.13 4.62 -4.43
CA ILE A 58 -2.50 5.95 -4.59
C ILE A 58 -3.03 6.96 -3.57
N PRO A 59 -4.35 7.09 -3.31
CA PRO A 59 -4.85 7.98 -2.27
C PRO A 59 -4.22 7.71 -0.90
N LEU A 60 -4.08 6.43 -0.53
CA LEU A 60 -3.46 6.02 0.73
C LEU A 60 -1.95 6.27 0.75
N LEU A 61 -1.27 6.13 -0.39
CA LEU A 61 0.15 6.47 -0.54
C LEU A 61 0.38 7.98 -0.37
N VAL A 62 -0.48 8.82 -0.95
CA VAL A 62 -0.44 10.28 -0.81
C VAL A 62 -0.69 10.68 0.64
N GLU A 63 -1.67 10.08 1.31
CA GLU A 63 -1.93 10.37 2.73
C GLU A 63 -0.76 9.94 3.62
N LYS A 64 -0.18 8.76 3.35
CA LYS A 64 1.06 8.32 4.01
C LYS A 64 2.19 9.31 3.77
N PHE A 65 2.34 9.86 2.57
CA PHE A 65 3.38 10.85 2.26
C PHE A 65 3.18 12.12 3.08
N ARG A 66 1.97 12.70 3.09
CA ARG A 66 1.61 13.88 3.90
C ARG A 66 1.88 13.66 5.39
N THR A 67 1.42 12.54 5.94
CA THR A 67 1.64 12.17 7.34
C THR A 67 3.14 12.10 7.68
N ASN A 68 3.97 11.58 6.78
CA ASN A 68 5.41 11.48 7.05
C ASN A 68 6.14 12.82 6.91
N LEU A 69 5.75 13.70 5.99
CA LEU A 69 6.29 15.06 5.90
C LEU A 69 5.97 15.86 7.17
N ALA A 70 4.76 15.72 7.70
CA ALA A 70 4.31 16.41 8.91
C ALA A 70 5.12 16.04 10.17
N ARG A 71 5.83 14.91 10.17
CA ARG A 71 6.71 14.51 11.28
C ARG A 71 8.01 15.29 11.32
N ARG A 72 8.43 15.90 10.21
CA ARG A 72 9.76 16.50 10.08
C ARG A 72 9.75 17.98 9.72
N PHE A 73 8.82 18.42 8.89
CA PHE A 73 8.86 19.73 8.27
C PHE A 73 7.76 20.65 8.81
N PRO A 74 7.97 21.97 8.90
CA PRO A 74 6.91 22.93 9.20
C PRO A 74 5.88 22.98 8.06
N ALA A 75 4.64 23.37 8.36
CA ALA A 75 3.51 23.32 7.41
C ALA A 75 3.82 23.96 6.05
N LYS A 76 4.47 25.14 6.04
CA LYS A 76 4.85 25.83 4.79
C LYS A 76 5.76 24.98 3.89
N GLN A 77 6.71 24.27 4.48
CA GLN A 77 7.65 23.42 3.75
C GLN A 77 6.98 22.12 3.29
N GLN A 78 6.08 21.55 4.11
CA GLN A 78 5.27 20.41 3.69
C GLN A 78 4.47 20.73 2.42
N GLU A 79 3.76 21.86 2.39
CA GLU A 79 2.97 22.28 1.23
C GLU A 79 3.83 22.50 -0.02
N ALA A 80 5.00 23.11 0.12
CA ALA A 80 5.93 23.30 -1.00
C ALA A 80 6.41 21.97 -1.59
N ILE A 81 6.80 21.02 -0.73
CA ILE A 81 7.19 19.67 -1.15
C ILE A 81 6.02 18.96 -1.85
N ILE A 82 4.83 18.99 -1.26
CA ILE A 82 3.65 18.29 -1.79
C ILE A 82 3.25 18.86 -3.15
N ALA A 83 3.25 20.18 -3.31
CA ALA A 83 2.90 20.84 -4.56
C ALA A 83 3.87 20.44 -5.68
N ALA A 84 5.18 20.38 -5.38
CA ALA A 84 6.18 19.92 -6.33
C ALA A 84 6.06 18.42 -6.64
N SER A 85 5.83 17.56 -5.65
CA SER A 85 5.81 16.11 -5.82
C SER A 85 4.55 15.55 -6.49
N LEU A 86 3.39 16.20 -6.32
CA LEU A 86 2.11 15.69 -6.84
C LEU A 86 1.75 16.23 -8.23
N ASP A 87 2.46 17.24 -8.73
CA ASP A 87 2.34 17.70 -10.10
C ASP A 87 3.47 17.11 -10.96
N GLN A 88 3.13 16.15 -11.81
CA GLN A 88 4.12 15.38 -12.55
C GLN A 88 4.95 16.25 -13.51
N ALA A 89 4.31 17.20 -14.20
CA ALA A 89 5.00 18.08 -15.14
C ALA A 89 5.99 19.01 -14.41
N THR A 90 5.59 19.57 -13.27
CA THR A 90 6.45 20.41 -12.43
C THR A 90 7.63 19.61 -11.89
N LEU A 91 7.38 18.39 -11.38
CA LEU A 91 8.44 17.54 -10.84
C LEU A 91 9.48 17.15 -11.90
N GLU A 92 9.03 16.73 -13.09
CA GLU A 92 9.91 16.31 -14.18
C GLU A 92 10.76 17.46 -14.74
N ALA A 93 10.26 18.69 -14.67
CA ALA A 93 10.98 19.89 -15.12
C ALA A 93 11.92 20.49 -14.06
N MET A 94 11.77 20.11 -12.79
CA MET A 94 12.53 20.69 -11.68
C MET A 94 13.98 20.20 -11.68
N PRO A 95 14.99 21.10 -11.56
CA PRO A 95 16.36 20.68 -11.35
C PRO A 95 16.50 19.82 -10.09
N VAL A 96 17.27 18.75 -10.18
CA VAL A 96 17.42 17.78 -9.08
C VAL A 96 17.86 18.46 -7.77
N ASN A 97 18.80 19.40 -7.84
CA ASN A 97 19.27 20.12 -6.66
C ASN A 97 18.14 20.95 -6.01
N GLU A 98 17.32 21.62 -6.82
CA GLU A 98 16.21 22.44 -6.30
C GLU A 98 15.16 21.58 -5.60
N TYR A 99 14.84 20.39 -6.13
CA TYR A 99 13.91 19.47 -5.47
C TYR A 99 14.46 18.95 -4.14
N VAL A 100 15.74 18.59 -4.10
CA VAL A 100 16.39 18.09 -2.87
C VAL A 100 16.49 19.20 -1.82
N ASP A 101 16.73 20.44 -2.22
CA ASP A 101 16.79 21.60 -1.33
C ASP A 101 15.47 21.84 -0.59
N LEU A 102 14.32 21.42 -1.15
CA LEU A 102 13.02 21.46 -0.47
C LEU A 102 12.98 20.61 0.82
N TYR A 103 13.89 19.64 0.99
CA TYR A 103 13.93 18.71 2.12
C TYR A 103 15.01 19.06 3.17
N VAL A 104 15.70 20.20 3.02
CA VAL A 104 16.69 20.69 4.00
C VAL A 104 15.99 21.50 5.10
N ILE A 105 16.46 21.38 6.34
CA ILE A 105 16.02 22.18 7.50
C ILE A 105 17.21 22.98 8.01
#